data_AF-A0A4Q7R7Y4-F1
#
_entry.id   AF-A0A4Q7R7Y4-F1
#
_cell.length_a   1.000
_cell.length_b   1.000
_cell.length_c   1.000
_cell.angle_alpha   90.00
_cell.angle_beta   90.00
_cell.angle_gamma   90.00
#
_symmetry.space_group_name_H-M   'P 1'
#
loop_
_entity.id
_entity.type
_entity.pdbx_description
1 polymer ?
#
loop_
_entity_poly.entity_id
_entity_poly.type
_entity_poly.pdbx_seq_one_letter_code
_entity_poly.pdbx_strand_id
1 'polypeptide(L)'
;MFAKSSWYDRIWSIAPSDAGRRVEYSFIKRPSQDLPSLTSANDARLRQRVLCVCPDDLFSDAIPIDSFVAWMATCHDSPSLDKLVVINEPLAVGTRLEAALKYLSRRSRAPGSALSAWIASWIAGQPPSDMWFGLSLSGQRDADRRVSQLLTVCVAHRFLVLDPLTGPVSLTALPPFIGKPPCCEQLHLDALNGREVCDVSEQLSICPSRIELVVAGGSSRASDLPTHPGWLRSLRNECQSAHVTFVFTGWGSWLPVTDDADASHEEFCFEDGTRIHSRNTP
;
A
#
# COMPACT_ATOMS: atom_id res chain seq x y z
N MET A 1 14.89 13.11 -25.63
CA MET A 1 14.42 11.82 -26.16
C MET A 1 14.24 10.90 -24.95
N PHE A 2 13.10 10.99 -24.28
CA PHE A 2 12.83 10.19 -23.07
C PHE A 2 12.28 8.83 -23.50
N ALA A 3 13.02 7.77 -23.14
CA ALA A 3 12.63 6.40 -23.44
C ALA A 3 11.31 6.07 -22.74
N LYS A 4 10.30 5.72 -23.54
CA LYS A 4 9.10 5.01 -23.11
C LYS A 4 9.53 3.61 -22.66
N SER A 5 9.80 3.40 -21.38
CA SER A 5 9.76 2.04 -20.83
C SER A 5 8.32 1.77 -20.39
N SER A 6 7.68 0.78 -21.03
CA SER A 6 6.41 0.21 -20.59
C SER A 6 6.70 -0.67 -19.38
N TRP A 7 6.18 -0.28 -18.22
CA TRP A 7 6.36 -1.02 -16.97
C TRP A 7 5.14 -1.95 -16.74
N TYR A 8 5.44 -3.21 -16.39
CA TYR A 8 4.56 -4.30 -15.93
C TYR A 8 3.75 -5.07 -16.98
N ASP A 9 4.37 -6.10 -17.59
CA ASP A 9 3.67 -7.06 -18.45
C ASP A 9 3.31 -8.41 -17.79
N ARG A 10 3.79 -8.74 -16.56
CA ARG A 10 3.39 -9.99 -15.88
C ARG A 10 3.40 -9.83 -14.37
N ILE A 11 2.23 -9.64 -13.78
CA ILE A 11 2.03 -9.59 -12.33
C ILE A 11 1.44 -10.93 -11.89
N TRP A 12 2.15 -11.61 -10.99
CA TRP A 12 1.65 -12.83 -10.37
C TRP A 12 1.00 -12.46 -9.03
N SER A 13 -0.29 -12.75 -8.88
CA SER A 13 -1.02 -12.58 -7.62
C SER A 13 -1.48 -13.93 -7.09
N ILE A 14 -1.45 -14.09 -5.78
CA ILE A 14 -2.20 -15.15 -5.08
C ILE A 14 -3.32 -14.42 -4.34
N ALA A 15 -4.54 -14.50 -4.87
CA ALA A 15 -5.73 -14.02 -4.19
C ALA A 15 -6.21 -15.09 -3.19
N PRO A 16 -6.66 -14.71 -1.99
CA PRO A 16 -7.49 -15.59 -1.17
C PRO A 16 -8.70 -16.04 -1.98
N SER A 17 -9.13 -17.28 -1.82
CA SER A 17 -10.25 -17.87 -2.58
C SER A 17 -11.60 -17.23 -2.19
N ASP A 18 -11.83 -15.99 -2.60
CA ASP A 18 -13.17 -15.42 -2.66
C ASP A 18 -13.81 -15.87 -3.98
N ALA A 19 -14.96 -16.52 -3.84
CA ALA A 19 -15.75 -17.11 -4.91
C ALA A 19 -15.76 -16.30 -6.22
N GLY A 20 -15.08 -16.81 -7.25
CA GLY A 20 -15.39 -16.53 -8.66
C GLY A 20 -15.03 -15.16 -9.24
N ARG A 21 -14.34 -14.25 -8.52
CA ARG A 21 -13.88 -12.97 -9.11
C ARG A 21 -12.39 -13.02 -9.45
N ARG A 22 -12.06 -13.20 -10.74
CA ARG A 22 -10.72 -12.88 -11.27
C ARG A 22 -10.52 -11.36 -11.16
N VAL A 23 -9.57 -10.92 -10.34
CA VAL A 23 -9.15 -9.52 -10.27
C VAL A 23 -7.86 -9.37 -11.06
N GLU A 24 -7.89 -8.57 -12.13
CA GLU A 24 -6.71 -8.24 -12.92
C GLU A 24 -6.12 -6.94 -12.39
N TYR A 25 -4.82 -6.94 -12.07
CA TYR A 25 -4.13 -5.79 -11.50
C TYR A 25 -3.43 -5.02 -12.63
N SER A 26 -3.89 -3.82 -12.94
CA SER A 26 -3.23 -2.93 -13.91
C SER A 26 -2.68 -1.70 -13.17
N PHE A 27 -1.36 -1.65 -12.99
CA PHE A 27 -0.70 -0.53 -12.30
C PHE A 27 -0.33 0.55 -13.32
N ILE A 28 -1.04 1.69 -13.30
CA ILE A 28 -0.75 2.83 -14.17
C ILE A 28 0.05 3.86 -13.36
N LYS A 29 1.37 3.93 -13.56
CA LYS A 29 2.22 5.01 -13.04
C LYS A 29 2.04 6.26 -13.92
N ARG A 30 1.54 7.37 -13.39
CA ARG A 30 1.48 8.67 -14.10
C ARG A 30 2.53 9.67 -13.55
N PRO A 31 3.25 10.42 -14.41
CA PRO A 31 4.20 11.45 -13.98
C PRO A 31 3.50 12.71 -13.41
N SER A 32 4.31 13.53 -12.75
CA SER A 32 4.01 14.32 -11.54
C SER A 32 3.73 15.82 -11.72
N GLN A 33 2.88 16.26 -12.64
CA GLN A 33 2.58 17.71 -12.75
C GLN A 33 1.09 18.08 -12.84
N ASP A 34 0.21 17.09 -13.02
CA ASP A 34 -1.24 17.32 -13.04
C ASP A 34 -1.92 16.40 -12.04
N LEU A 35 -2.95 16.92 -11.34
CA LEU A 35 -3.85 16.06 -10.55
C LEU A 35 -4.39 14.92 -11.43
N PRO A 36 -4.45 13.68 -10.93
CA PRO A 36 -4.78 12.53 -11.75
C PRO A 36 -6.20 12.64 -12.32
N SER A 37 -6.32 12.75 -13.65
CA SER A 37 -7.59 12.65 -14.37
C SER A 37 -7.99 11.18 -14.57
N LEU A 38 -9.00 10.72 -13.83
CA LEU A 38 -9.57 9.37 -13.96
C LEU A 38 -10.51 9.36 -15.19
N THR A 39 -10.07 8.78 -16.32
CA THR A 39 -10.95 8.60 -17.49
C THR A 39 -11.68 7.27 -17.41
N SER A 40 -12.98 7.29 -17.67
CA SER A 40 -13.92 6.17 -17.57
C SER A 40 -13.48 4.96 -18.40
N ALA A 41 -13.28 3.81 -17.75
CA ALA A 41 -13.17 2.52 -18.41
C ALA A 41 -14.51 1.77 -18.30
N ASN A 42 -15.01 1.28 -19.44
CA ASN A 42 -16.43 1.01 -19.67
C ASN A 42 -16.78 -0.49 -19.62
N ASP A 43 -16.09 -1.29 -18.80
CA ASP A 43 -16.39 -2.73 -18.69
C ASP A 43 -16.96 -3.09 -17.31
N ALA A 44 -18.30 -3.17 -17.24
CA ALA A 44 -19.09 -3.23 -16.01
C ALA A 44 -18.92 -4.50 -15.17
N ARG A 45 -18.09 -5.47 -15.60
CA ARG A 45 -17.90 -6.76 -14.90
C ARG A 45 -16.64 -6.83 -14.03
N LEU A 46 -15.71 -5.89 -14.16
CA LEU A 46 -14.46 -5.87 -13.41
C LEU A 46 -14.24 -4.47 -12.82
N ARG A 47 -14.23 -4.35 -11.49
CA ARG A 47 -13.76 -3.10 -10.86
C ARG A 47 -12.28 -2.96 -11.13
N GLN A 48 -11.89 -1.89 -11.80
CA GLN A 48 -10.49 -1.61 -12.08
C GLN A 48 -9.84 -0.93 -10.87
N ARG A 49 -8.65 -1.40 -10.50
CA ARG A 49 -7.82 -0.78 -9.45
C ARG A 49 -6.80 0.13 -10.08
N VAL A 50 -6.78 1.39 -9.68
CA VAL A 50 -5.80 2.38 -10.13
C VAL A 50 -4.89 2.72 -8.95
N LEU A 51 -3.60 2.42 -9.08
CA LEU A 51 -2.58 2.86 -8.12
C LEU A 51 -2.20 4.32 -8.41
N CYS A 52 -2.68 5.22 -7.56
CA CYS A 52 -2.30 6.63 -7.50
C CYS A 52 -1.09 6.78 -6.58
N VAL A 53 0.12 6.82 -7.17
CA VAL A 53 1.33 7.21 -6.44
C VAL A 53 1.41 8.73 -6.45
N CYS A 54 1.14 9.37 -5.31
CA CYS A 54 1.30 10.81 -5.15
C CYS A 54 2.74 11.10 -4.68
N PRO A 55 3.54 11.85 -5.44
CA PRO A 55 4.94 12.13 -5.07
C PRO A 55 5.04 13.02 -3.83
N ASP A 56 4.11 13.95 -3.68
CA ASP A 56 3.91 14.73 -2.46
C ASP A 56 2.79 14.10 -1.64
N ASP A 57 2.85 14.23 -0.30
CA ASP A 57 1.74 13.76 0.51
C ASP A 57 0.49 14.59 0.23
N LEU A 58 -0.47 13.96 -0.45
CA LEU A 58 -1.76 14.55 -0.80
C LEU A 58 -2.50 15.11 0.43
N PHE A 59 -2.26 14.52 1.61
CA PHE A 59 -2.90 14.92 2.86
C PHE A 59 -2.10 15.97 3.64
N SER A 60 -0.94 16.39 3.13
CA SER A 60 -0.16 17.48 3.71
C SER A 60 -0.80 18.85 3.43
N ASP A 61 -0.58 19.78 4.35
CA ASP A 61 -0.95 21.18 4.18
C ASP A 61 -0.12 21.91 3.12
N ALA A 62 0.95 21.29 2.61
CA ALA A 62 1.70 21.79 1.46
C ALA A 62 0.86 21.82 0.18
N ILE A 63 -0.13 20.93 0.04
CA ILE A 63 -1.03 20.92 -1.11
C ILE A 63 -2.11 22.00 -0.89
N PRO A 64 -2.41 22.87 -1.87
CA PRO A 64 -3.52 23.80 -1.78
C PRO A 64 -4.86 23.08 -1.55
N ILE A 65 -5.69 23.60 -0.65
CA ILE A 65 -6.93 22.92 -0.24
C ILE A 65 -7.95 22.78 -1.38
N ASP A 66 -7.95 23.73 -2.33
CA ASP A 66 -8.80 23.68 -3.53
C ASP A 66 -8.39 22.57 -4.48
N SER A 67 -7.08 22.34 -4.64
CA SER A 67 -6.52 21.22 -5.40
C SER A 67 -6.90 19.88 -4.77
N PHE A 68 -6.79 19.76 -3.45
CA PHE A 68 -7.23 18.56 -2.73
C PHE A 68 -8.75 18.32 -2.87
N VAL A 69 -9.58 19.37 -2.80
CA VAL A 69 -11.02 19.25 -3.01
C VAL A 69 -11.37 18.84 -4.45
N ALA A 70 -10.65 19.36 -5.45
CA ALA A 70 -10.84 18.94 -6.84
C ALA A 70 -10.47 17.46 -7.06
N TRP A 71 -9.42 16.98 -6.38
CA TRP A 71 -9.09 15.56 -6.36
C TRP A 71 -10.20 14.70 -5.75
N MET A 72 -10.73 15.13 -4.60
CA MET A 72 -11.83 14.44 -3.91
C MET A 72 -13.09 14.37 -4.79
N ALA A 73 -13.40 15.46 -5.51
CA ALA A 73 -14.49 15.47 -6.49
C ALA A 73 -14.26 14.43 -7.60
N THR A 74 -13.05 14.36 -8.15
CA THR A 74 -12.68 13.36 -9.18
C THR A 74 -12.84 11.93 -8.66
N CYS A 75 -12.47 11.67 -7.40
CA CYS A 75 -12.66 10.37 -6.77
C CYS A 75 -14.14 10.02 -6.58
N HIS A 76 -14.92 10.98 -6.08
CA HIS A 76 -16.37 10.86 -5.87
C HIS A 76 -17.12 10.57 -7.18
N ASP A 77 -16.74 11.24 -8.27
CA ASP A 77 -17.37 11.09 -9.58
C ASP A 77 -16.96 9.81 -10.33
N SER A 78 -16.03 9.02 -9.78
CA SER A 78 -15.48 7.83 -10.42
C SER A 78 -15.75 6.52 -9.65
N PRO A 79 -16.95 6.21 -9.14
CA PRO A 79 -17.19 5.10 -8.19
C PRO A 79 -16.93 3.69 -8.75
N SER A 80 -16.76 3.55 -10.07
CA SER A 80 -16.41 2.30 -10.73
C SER A 80 -14.95 1.86 -10.52
N LEU A 81 -14.09 2.79 -10.09
CA LEU A 81 -12.66 2.55 -9.87
C LEU A 81 -12.35 2.36 -8.39
N ASP A 82 -11.53 1.38 -8.05
CA ASP A 82 -10.87 1.29 -6.75
C ASP A 82 -9.60 2.17 -6.79
N LYS A 83 -9.48 3.17 -5.91
CA LYS A 83 -8.33 4.09 -5.88
C LYS A 83 -7.37 3.68 -4.78
N LEU A 84 -6.19 3.20 -5.17
CA LEU A 84 -5.10 2.86 -4.27
C LEU A 84 -4.18 4.08 -4.14
N VAL A 85 -4.23 4.75 -2.99
CA VAL A 85 -3.46 5.96 -2.72
C VAL A 85 -2.36 5.65 -1.73
N VAL A 86 -1.11 5.86 -2.14
CA VAL A 86 0.02 5.80 -1.20
C VAL A 86 0.08 7.13 -0.45
N ILE A 87 0.05 7.05 0.89
CA ILE A 87 0.10 8.21 1.79
C ILE A 87 1.40 8.23 2.57
N ASN A 88 1.86 9.41 2.97
CA ASN A 88 3.08 9.54 3.75
C ASN A 88 2.81 9.74 5.25
N GLU A 89 1.80 10.55 5.58
CA GLU A 89 1.39 10.92 6.93
C GLU A 89 -0.05 10.46 7.23
N PRO A 90 -0.26 9.20 7.66
CA PRO A 90 -1.58 8.66 7.99
C PRO A 90 -2.39 9.53 8.94
N LEU A 91 -1.73 10.13 9.92
CA LEU A 91 -2.37 10.94 10.96
C LEU A 91 -2.91 12.28 10.42
N ALA A 92 -2.46 12.74 9.25
CA ALA A 92 -2.94 13.99 8.64
C ALA A 92 -4.31 13.83 7.96
N VAL A 93 -4.72 12.61 7.60
CA VAL A 93 -5.93 12.33 6.81
C VAL A 93 -7.18 12.95 7.45
N GLY A 94 -7.40 12.76 8.75
CA GLY A 94 -8.58 13.26 9.45
C GLY A 94 -8.69 14.79 9.39
N THR A 95 -7.63 15.48 9.83
CA THR A 95 -7.55 16.95 9.80
C THR A 95 -7.75 17.51 8.40
N ARG A 96 -7.21 16.81 7.39
CA ARG A 96 -7.33 17.24 6.00
C ARG A 96 -8.75 17.11 5.44
N LEU A 97 -9.45 16.02 5.76
CA LEU A 97 -10.86 15.86 5.40
C LEU A 97 -11.73 16.95 6.04
N GLU A 98 -11.47 17.29 7.30
CA GLU A 98 -12.17 18.40 7.97
C GLU A 98 -11.91 19.75 7.28
N ALA A 99 -10.66 20.01 6.89
CA ALA A 99 -10.30 21.23 6.18
C ALA A 99 -11.05 21.33 4.84
N ALA A 100 -11.18 20.22 4.11
CA ALA A 100 -11.93 20.16 2.84
C ALA A 100 -13.42 20.47 3.04
N LEU A 101 -14.04 19.89 4.08
CA LEU A 101 -15.44 20.16 4.42
C LEU A 101 -15.66 21.63 4.83
N LYS A 102 -14.76 22.20 5.63
CA LYS A 102 -14.77 23.63 6.00
C LYS A 102 -14.62 24.53 4.76
N TYR A 103 -13.75 24.17 3.83
CA TYR A 103 -13.55 24.90 2.58
C TYR A 103 -14.82 24.92 1.71
N LEU A 104 -15.44 23.76 1.48
CA LEU A 104 -16.68 23.63 0.70
C LEU A 104 -17.83 24.42 1.32
N SER A 105 -17.93 24.41 2.65
CA SER A 105 -18.98 25.11 3.40
C SER A 105 -18.90 26.63 3.24
N ARG A 106 -17.70 27.20 3.10
CA ARG A 106 -17.50 28.65 2.90
C ARG A 106 -17.81 29.11 1.47
N ARG A 107 -17.70 28.21 0.48
CA ARG A 107 -17.77 28.55 -0.95
C ARG A 107 -19.15 28.27 -1.55
N SER A 108 -19.94 27.39 -0.94
CA SER A 108 -21.29 27.07 -1.41
C SER A 108 -22.35 28.01 -0.82
N ARG A 109 -23.16 28.64 -1.68
CA ARG A 109 -24.36 29.41 -1.30
C ARG A 109 -25.54 28.51 -0.91
N ALA A 110 -25.46 27.21 -1.22
CA ALA A 110 -26.46 26.20 -0.87
C ALA A 110 -25.87 25.16 0.09
N PRO A 111 -26.54 24.81 1.20
CA PRO A 111 -26.09 23.74 2.08
C PRO A 111 -26.14 22.38 1.36
N GLY A 112 -25.09 21.58 1.50
CA GLY A 112 -25.09 20.14 1.20
C GLY A 112 -24.89 19.73 -0.26
N SER A 113 -23.72 19.96 -0.85
CA SER A 113 -23.35 19.25 -2.08
C SER A 113 -23.14 17.76 -1.80
N ALA A 114 -23.34 16.90 -2.81
CA ALA A 114 -23.10 15.46 -2.70
C ALA A 114 -21.68 15.14 -2.22
N LEU A 115 -20.68 15.91 -2.69
CA LEU A 115 -19.31 15.84 -2.22
C LEU A 115 -19.15 16.20 -0.73
N SER A 116 -19.81 17.26 -0.25
CA SER A 116 -19.77 17.62 1.18
C SER A 116 -20.39 16.53 2.05
N ALA A 117 -21.51 15.94 1.62
CA ALA A 117 -22.15 14.82 2.32
C ALA A 117 -21.26 13.57 2.34
N TRP A 118 -20.61 13.27 1.21
CA TRP A 118 -19.66 12.17 1.07
C TRP A 118 -18.46 12.31 2.01
N ILE A 119 -17.85 13.51 2.09
CA ILE A 119 -16.76 13.81 3.03
C ILE A 119 -17.23 13.75 4.47
N ALA A 120 -18.41 14.31 4.78
CA ALA A 120 -18.96 14.28 6.14
C ALA A 120 -19.24 12.85 6.62
N SER A 121 -19.78 11.99 5.75
CA SER A 121 -19.97 10.56 6.02
C SER A 121 -18.63 9.86 6.31
N TRP A 122 -17.59 10.18 5.54
CA TRP A 122 -16.25 9.64 5.76
C TRP A 122 -15.72 10.02 7.15
N ILE A 123 -15.78 11.31 7.53
CA ILE A 123 -15.37 11.78 8.85
C ILE A 123 -16.17 11.09 9.97
N ALA A 124 -17.46 10.82 9.74
CA ALA A 124 -18.34 10.11 10.67
C ALA A 124 -18.07 8.60 10.79
N GLY A 125 -17.02 8.07 10.16
CA GLY A 125 -16.64 6.65 10.25
C GLY A 125 -17.22 5.76 9.15
N GLN A 126 -17.80 6.35 8.10
CA GLN A 126 -18.32 5.62 6.94
C GLN A 126 -17.50 5.98 5.70
N PRO A 127 -16.27 5.45 5.57
CA PRO A 127 -15.41 5.72 4.44
C PRO A 127 -15.98 5.11 3.14
N PRO A 128 -15.67 5.69 1.98
CA PRO A 128 -16.07 5.15 0.69
C PRO A 128 -15.41 3.77 0.45
N SER A 129 -16.22 2.79 0.02
CA SER A 129 -15.79 1.39 -0.19
C SER A 129 -14.73 1.20 -1.28
N ASP A 130 -14.50 2.21 -2.11
CA ASP A 130 -13.59 2.21 -3.25
C ASP A 130 -12.26 2.91 -2.96
N MET A 131 -12.05 3.38 -1.73
CA MET A 131 -10.83 4.05 -1.30
C MET A 131 -9.91 3.08 -0.55
N TRP A 132 -8.69 2.96 -1.05
CA TRP A 132 -7.61 2.17 -0.48
C TRP A 132 -6.48 3.11 -0.10
N PHE A 133 -6.04 3.09 1.16
CA PHE A 133 -4.84 3.82 1.58
C PHE A 133 -3.71 2.87 1.92
N GLY A 134 -2.49 3.23 1.54
CA GLY A 134 -1.35 2.40 1.81
C GLY A 134 -0.08 3.17 2.04
N LEU A 135 0.93 2.44 2.51
CA LEU A 135 2.25 2.98 2.79
C LEU A 135 3.27 2.36 1.84
N SER A 136 4.21 3.18 1.36
CA SER A 136 5.47 2.69 0.85
C SER A 136 6.43 2.56 2.03
N LEU A 137 6.94 1.35 2.26
CA LEU A 137 7.84 1.02 3.36
C LEU A 137 9.22 0.65 2.81
N SER A 138 10.27 1.13 3.49
CA SER A 138 11.67 0.81 3.15
C SER A 138 12.26 -0.34 3.97
N GLY A 139 11.49 -0.96 4.88
CA GLY A 139 11.93 -2.07 5.72
C GLY A 139 11.25 -2.10 7.10
N GLN A 140 11.72 -2.97 8.00
CA GLN A 140 11.09 -3.24 9.31
C GLN A 140 10.93 -1.97 10.14
N ARG A 141 11.97 -1.14 10.24
CA ARG A 141 11.94 0.11 11.02
C ARG A 141 10.85 1.08 10.56
N ASP A 142 10.50 1.05 9.27
CA ASP A 142 9.42 1.88 8.74
C ASP A 142 8.05 1.26 9.02
N ALA A 143 7.94 -0.06 8.89
CA ALA A 143 6.77 -0.82 9.29
C ALA A 143 6.40 -0.57 10.76
N ASP A 144 7.38 -0.71 11.65
CA ASP A 144 7.25 -0.55 13.11
C ASP A 144 6.66 0.80 13.51
N ARG A 145 7.03 1.87 12.80
CA ARG A 145 6.59 3.23 13.12
C ARG A 145 5.22 3.57 12.54
N ARG A 146 4.92 3.09 11.33
CA ARG A 146 3.87 3.68 10.48
C ARG A 146 2.66 2.77 10.28
N VAL A 147 2.82 1.44 10.35
CA VAL A 147 1.71 0.50 10.09
C VAL A 147 0.59 0.68 11.10
N SER A 148 0.91 0.80 12.40
CA SER A 148 -0.09 1.06 13.43
C SER A 148 -0.85 2.37 13.19
N GLN A 149 -0.18 3.41 12.68
CA GLN A 149 -0.81 4.67 12.29
C GLN A 149 -1.76 4.50 11.10
N LEU A 150 -1.40 3.69 10.09
CA LEU A 150 -2.29 3.39 8.96
C LEU A 150 -3.56 2.66 9.43
N LEU A 151 -3.45 1.77 10.41
CA LEU A 151 -4.60 1.03 10.94
C LEU A 151 -5.62 1.92 11.67
N THR A 152 -5.21 3.08 12.19
CA THR A 152 -6.12 4.05 12.82
C THR A 152 -6.83 4.97 11.82
N VAL A 153 -6.36 5.04 10.56
CA VAL A 153 -6.98 5.89 9.54
C VAL A 153 -8.37 5.36 9.21
N CYS A 154 -9.36 6.25 9.17
CA CYS A 154 -10.69 5.92 8.66
C CYS A 154 -10.60 5.72 7.14
N VAL A 155 -10.57 4.47 6.67
CA VAL A 155 -10.55 4.11 5.25
C VAL A 155 -11.11 2.70 5.07
N ALA A 156 -11.73 2.42 3.93
CA ALA A 156 -12.33 1.12 3.66
C ALA A 156 -11.28 0.01 3.58
N HIS A 157 -10.18 0.25 2.86
CA HIS A 157 -9.16 -0.76 2.62
C HIS A 157 -7.73 -0.27 2.84
N ARG A 158 -6.84 -1.18 3.23
CA ARG A 158 -5.43 -0.87 3.52
C ARG A 158 -4.45 -1.77 2.78
N PHE A 159 -3.37 -1.18 2.29
CA PHE A 159 -2.31 -1.92 1.61
C PHE A 159 -0.91 -1.44 1.97
N LEU A 160 0.09 -2.26 1.70
CA LEU A 160 1.50 -1.93 1.86
C LEU A 160 2.26 -2.17 0.57
N VAL A 161 3.27 -1.33 0.31
CA VAL A 161 4.20 -1.45 -0.81
C VAL A 161 5.61 -1.56 -0.25
N LEU A 162 6.28 -2.68 -0.55
CA LEU A 162 7.67 -2.97 -0.20
C LEU A 162 8.43 -3.31 -1.48
N ASP A 163 8.56 -2.30 -2.34
CA ASP A 163 9.20 -2.43 -3.65
C ASP A 163 10.17 -1.26 -3.88
N PRO A 164 11.49 -1.45 -3.64
CA PRO A 164 12.14 -2.73 -3.32
C PRO A 164 12.03 -3.16 -1.85
N LEU A 165 12.01 -4.47 -1.63
CA LEU A 165 12.20 -5.09 -0.31
C LEU A 165 13.70 -5.22 -0.03
N THR A 166 14.22 -4.34 0.82
CA THR A 166 15.66 -4.20 1.11
C THR A 166 16.12 -4.94 2.38
N GLY A 167 15.21 -5.61 3.08
CA GLY A 167 15.50 -6.39 4.27
C GLY A 167 14.30 -7.25 4.71
N PRO A 168 14.48 -8.13 5.71
CA PRO A 168 13.38 -8.90 6.26
C PRO A 168 12.34 -7.96 6.91
N VAL A 169 11.06 -8.27 6.69
CA VAL A 169 9.94 -7.59 7.33
C VAL A 169 8.96 -8.62 7.84
N SER A 170 8.56 -8.48 9.10
CA SER A 170 7.43 -9.19 9.68
C SER A 170 6.29 -8.22 9.99
N LEU A 171 5.09 -8.56 9.52
CA LEU A 171 3.88 -7.78 9.74
C LEU A 171 3.00 -8.36 10.85
N THR A 172 3.39 -9.52 11.39
CA THR A 172 2.69 -10.20 12.49
C THR A 172 3.27 -9.89 13.87
N ALA A 173 4.42 -9.21 13.94
CA ALA A 173 5.16 -8.93 15.17
C ALA A 173 5.59 -7.46 15.28
N LEU A 174 4.67 -6.54 15.00
CA LEU A 174 4.93 -5.10 15.04
C LEU A 174 4.76 -4.54 16.47
N PRO A 175 5.28 -3.33 16.77
CA PRO A 175 4.96 -2.64 18.01
C PRO A 175 3.44 -2.42 18.17
N PRO A 176 2.91 -2.50 19.40
CA PRO A 176 1.49 -2.29 19.68
C PRO A 176 1.04 -0.84 19.41
N PHE A 177 -0.27 -0.58 19.48
CA PHE A 177 -0.80 0.77 19.27
C PHE A 177 -0.25 1.77 20.29
N ILE A 178 0.09 2.96 19.80
CA ILE A 178 0.57 4.07 20.63
C ILE A 178 -0.52 4.49 21.62
N GLY A 179 -0.16 4.65 22.89
CA GLY A 179 -1.04 5.19 23.93
C GLY A 179 -1.74 4.14 24.81
N LYS A 180 -1.60 2.85 24.51
CA LYS A 180 -1.99 1.77 25.42
C LYS A 180 -0.75 1.30 26.19
N PRO A 181 -0.72 1.36 27.53
CA PRO A 181 0.38 0.78 28.29
C PRO A 181 0.43 -0.72 27.98
N PRO A 182 1.56 -1.25 27.51
CA PRO A 182 1.65 -2.67 27.20
C PRO A 182 1.49 -3.46 28.48
N CYS A 183 0.79 -4.59 28.41
CA CYS A 183 0.70 -5.53 29.54
C CYS A 183 2.09 -6.10 29.90
N CYS A 184 2.97 -6.26 28.90
CA CYS A 184 4.38 -6.62 29.02
C CYS A 184 5.12 -6.38 27.70
N GLU A 185 6.43 -6.63 27.66
CA GLU A 185 7.28 -6.46 26.47
C GLU A 185 6.95 -7.40 25.29
N GLN A 186 6.18 -8.47 25.55
CA GLN A 186 5.78 -9.43 24.51
C GLN A 186 4.50 -9.05 23.76
N LEU A 187 3.84 -7.95 24.17
CA LEU A 187 2.67 -7.45 23.45
C LEU A 187 3.11 -6.94 22.07
N HIS A 188 2.53 -7.52 21.02
CA HIS A 188 2.81 -7.14 19.65
C HIS A 188 1.53 -7.06 18.81
N LEU A 189 1.61 -6.30 17.73
CA LEU A 189 0.56 -6.11 16.75
C LEU A 189 0.75 -7.09 15.59
N ASP A 190 -0.26 -7.93 15.38
CA ASP A 190 -0.45 -8.71 14.17
C ASP A 190 -1.33 -7.91 13.20
N ALA A 191 -0.68 -7.12 12.34
CA ALA A 191 -1.37 -6.22 11.42
C ALA A 191 -2.09 -6.94 10.28
N LEU A 192 -1.73 -8.21 10.02
CA LEU A 192 -2.36 -9.02 8.99
C LEU A 192 -3.68 -9.62 9.47
N ASN A 193 -3.77 -10.02 10.75
CA ASN A 193 -5.01 -10.51 11.34
C ASN A 193 -5.80 -9.43 12.07
N GLY A 194 -5.25 -8.23 12.23
CA GLY A 194 -5.91 -7.10 12.89
C GLY A 194 -6.13 -7.38 14.38
N ARG A 195 -5.07 -7.75 15.10
CA ARG A 195 -5.13 -8.07 16.53
C ARG A 195 -3.83 -7.72 17.25
N GLU A 196 -3.92 -7.34 18.52
CA GLU A 196 -2.79 -7.34 19.44
C GLU A 196 -2.76 -8.67 20.19
N VAL A 197 -1.58 -9.28 20.26
CA VAL A 197 -1.35 -10.59 20.88
C VAL A 197 -0.30 -10.45 21.98
N CYS A 198 -0.58 -11.04 23.14
CA CYS A 198 0.41 -11.23 24.19
C CYS A 198 0.27 -12.61 24.80
N ASP A 199 1.29 -13.45 24.62
CA ASP A 199 1.28 -14.84 25.10
C ASP A 199 1.35 -14.92 26.64
N VAL A 200 2.03 -13.97 27.30
CA VAL A 200 2.17 -13.96 28.78
C VAL A 200 0.85 -13.71 29.49
N SER A 201 0.08 -12.76 28.98
CA SER A 201 -1.17 -12.33 29.61
C SER A 201 -2.39 -13.01 28.99
N GLU A 202 -2.17 -13.87 28.00
CA GLU A 202 -3.20 -14.43 27.11
C GLU A 202 -4.14 -13.35 26.56
N GLN A 203 -3.65 -12.11 26.46
CA GLN A 203 -4.44 -10.99 25.98
C GLN A 203 -4.54 -11.05 24.45
N LEU A 204 -5.78 -11.02 24.00
CA LEU A 204 -6.15 -10.92 22.61
C LEU A 204 -7.08 -9.71 22.45
N SER A 205 -6.58 -8.65 21.85
CA SER A 205 -7.38 -7.47 21.55
C SER A 205 -7.61 -7.39 20.05
N ILE A 206 -8.87 -7.46 19.61
CA ILE A 206 -9.21 -7.28 18.20
C ILE A 206 -9.01 -5.80 17.86
N CYS A 207 -8.27 -5.55 16.78
CA CYS A 207 -8.08 -4.22 16.23
C CYS A 207 -9.22 -3.94 15.22
N PRO A 208 -9.63 -2.68 15.07
CA PRO A 208 -10.73 -2.34 14.16
C PRO A 208 -10.38 -2.58 12.67
N SER A 209 -9.09 -2.76 12.36
CA SER A 209 -8.56 -2.72 11.00
C SER A 209 -7.40 -3.70 10.83
N ARG A 210 -7.19 -4.17 9.60
CA ARG A 210 -6.03 -4.99 9.19
C ARG A 210 -5.50 -4.56 7.82
N ILE A 211 -4.36 -5.10 7.42
CA ILE A 211 -3.83 -4.99 6.05
C ILE A 211 -4.50 -6.04 5.16
N GLU A 212 -4.87 -5.65 3.94
CA GLU A 212 -5.60 -6.52 3.00
C GLU A 212 -4.80 -6.85 1.73
N LEU A 213 -3.80 -6.03 1.42
CA LEU A 213 -2.93 -6.20 0.26
C LEU A 213 -1.49 -5.84 0.61
N VAL A 214 -0.56 -6.70 0.22
CA VAL A 214 0.89 -6.45 0.28
C VAL A 214 1.46 -6.59 -1.12
N VAL A 215 2.10 -5.55 -1.61
CA VAL A 215 2.83 -5.51 -2.88
C VAL A 215 4.31 -5.51 -2.56
N ALA A 216 5.07 -6.49 -3.03
CA ALA A 216 6.51 -6.57 -2.75
C ALA A 216 7.32 -7.00 -3.98
N GLY A 217 8.55 -6.50 -4.06
CA GLY A 217 9.42 -6.68 -5.23
C GLY A 217 10.88 -6.44 -4.97
N GLY A 218 11.70 -6.74 -5.97
CA GLY A 218 13.12 -6.39 -6.00
C GLY A 218 13.39 -5.13 -6.82
N SER A 219 14.46 -4.41 -6.49
CA SER A 219 14.75 -3.13 -7.16
C SER A 219 15.05 -3.33 -8.64
N SER A 220 14.45 -2.49 -9.47
CA SER A 220 14.74 -2.40 -10.90
C SER A 220 16.02 -1.63 -11.23
N ARG A 221 16.71 -1.05 -10.24
CA ARG A 221 17.99 -0.34 -10.46
C ARG A 221 19.13 -1.27 -10.04
N ALA A 222 20.05 -1.53 -10.97
CA ALA A 222 21.20 -2.39 -10.71
C ALA A 222 22.11 -1.88 -9.57
N SER A 223 22.11 -0.57 -9.31
CA SER A 223 22.85 0.06 -8.21
C SER A 223 22.23 -0.14 -6.83
N ASP A 224 20.97 -0.56 -6.77
CA ASP A 224 20.27 -0.72 -5.49
C ASP A 224 20.61 -2.06 -4.86
N LEU A 225 20.52 -2.12 -3.53
CA LEU A 225 20.77 -3.34 -2.78
C LEU A 225 19.87 -4.48 -3.28
N PRO A 226 20.43 -5.67 -3.49
CA PRO A 226 19.65 -6.81 -3.95
C PRO A 226 18.60 -7.26 -2.94
N THR A 227 17.49 -7.79 -3.45
CA THR A 227 16.41 -8.36 -2.63
C THR A 227 16.62 -9.85 -2.42
N HIS A 228 16.69 -10.26 -1.15
CA HIS A 228 16.81 -11.67 -0.80
C HIS A 228 15.54 -12.47 -1.14
N PRO A 229 15.64 -13.61 -1.85
CA PRO A 229 14.49 -14.47 -2.14
C PRO A 229 13.76 -14.98 -0.88
N GLY A 230 14.51 -15.23 0.20
CA GLY A 230 13.95 -15.67 1.48
C GLY A 230 13.06 -14.60 2.14
N TRP A 231 13.36 -13.31 2.01
CA TRP A 231 12.54 -12.25 2.61
C TRP A 231 11.17 -12.18 1.93
N LEU A 232 11.14 -12.23 0.59
CA LEU A 232 9.90 -12.27 -0.20
C LEU A 232 9.06 -13.51 0.12
N ARG A 233 9.71 -14.69 0.22
CA ARG A 233 9.02 -15.93 0.58
C ARG A 233 8.41 -15.87 1.98
N SER A 234 9.17 -15.35 2.95
CA SER A 234 8.69 -15.19 4.33
C SER A 234 7.45 -14.29 4.38
N LEU A 235 7.55 -13.09 3.79
CA LEU A 235 6.45 -12.12 3.76
C LEU A 235 5.20 -12.66 3.03
N ARG A 236 5.39 -13.38 1.91
CA ARG A 236 4.30 -14.07 1.21
C ARG A 236 3.64 -15.11 2.10
N ASN A 237 4.42 -15.91 2.83
CA ASN A 237 3.89 -16.96 3.69
C ASN A 237 3.11 -16.37 4.88
N GLU A 238 3.56 -15.25 5.45
CA GLU A 238 2.79 -14.48 6.46
C GLU A 238 1.44 -14.04 5.87
N CYS A 239 1.45 -13.42 4.69
CA CYS A 239 0.22 -12.98 4.01
C CYS A 239 -0.72 -14.15 3.71
N GLN A 240 -0.19 -15.25 3.19
CA GLN A 240 -0.97 -16.45 2.88
C GLN A 240 -1.64 -17.03 4.13
N SER A 241 -0.90 -17.09 5.24
CA SER A 241 -1.41 -17.62 6.52
C SER A 241 -2.53 -16.77 7.09
N ALA A 242 -2.50 -15.46 6.84
CA ALA A 242 -3.52 -14.50 7.29
C ALA A 242 -4.62 -14.24 6.24
N HIS A 243 -4.63 -14.96 5.11
CA HIS A 243 -5.55 -14.71 3.99
C HIS A 243 -5.50 -13.27 3.45
N VAL A 244 -4.32 -12.66 3.47
CA VAL A 244 -4.02 -11.35 2.89
C VAL A 244 -3.51 -11.52 1.46
N THR A 245 -3.94 -10.64 0.55
CA THR A 245 -3.50 -10.70 -0.84
C THR A 245 -2.02 -10.32 -0.94
N PHE A 246 -1.21 -11.16 -1.56
CA PHE A 246 0.19 -10.86 -1.85
C PHE A 246 0.40 -10.73 -3.37
N VAL A 247 1.02 -9.62 -3.78
CA VAL A 247 1.37 -9.32 -5.16
C VAL A 247 2.88 -9.22 -5.28
N PHE A 248 3.46 -10.09 -6.10
CA PHE A 248 4.88 -10.05 -6.43
C PHE A 248 5.09 -9.23 -7.70
N THR A 249 5.82 -8.12 -7.60
CA THR A 249 6.08 -7.24 -8.75
C THR A 249 7.25 -7.70 -9.61
N GLY A 250 8.06 -8.63 -9.11
CA GLY A 250 9.19 -9.22 -9.81
C GLY A 250 10.50 -9.07 -9.04
N TRP A 251 11.53 -9.70 -9.58
CA TRP A 251 12.87 -9.74 -8.98
C TRP A 251 13.70 -8.46 -9.22
N GLY A 252 13.26 -7.58 -10.12
CA GLY A 252 14.04 -6.42 -10.52
C GLY A 252 15.32 -6.80 -11.27
N SER A 253 16.44 -6.16 -10.92
CA SER A 253 17.76 -6.32 -11.53
C SER A 253 18.54 -7.54 -11.04
N TRP A 254 18.10 -8.22 -9.98
CA TRP A 254 18.82 -9.33 -9.37
C TRP A 254 17.93 -10.58 -9.34
N LEU A 255 18.43 -11.71 -9.82
CA LEU A 255 17.68 -12.96 -9.94
C LEU A 255 18.27 -14.04 -9.01
N PRO A 256 17.45 -14.92 -8.41
CA PRO A 256 17.95 -16.10 -7.71
C PRO A 256 18.78 -16.97 -8.67
N VAL A 257 19.95 -17.42 -8.22
CA VAL A 257 20.72 -18.41 -8.99
C VAL A 257 19.93 -19.72 -9.02
N THR A 258 19.67 -20.22 -10.23
CA THR A 258 19.24 -21.60 -10.48
C THR A 258 20.42 -22.39 -11.01
N ASP A 259 20.42 -23.72 -10.83
CA ASP A 259 21.57 -24.61 -11.09
C ASP A 259 22.17 -24.52 -12.52
N ASP A 260 21.50 -23.84 -13.46
CA ASP A 260 21.91 -23.68 -14.87
C ASP A 260 22.44 -22.27 -15.24
N ALA A 261 22.87 -21.44 -14.29
CA ALA A 261 23.34 -20.08 -14.59
C ALA A 261 24.78 -20.04 -15.15
N ASP A 262 24.95 -19.49 -16.36
CA ASP A 262 26.24 -19.27 -17.02
C ASP A 262 27.15 -18.30 -16.22
N ALA A 263 28.47 -18.58 -16.22
CA ALA A 263 29.51 -17.91 -15.44
C ALA A 263 29.80 -16.42 -15.81
N SER A 264 28.91 -15.75 -16.54
CA SER A 264 29.12 -14.37 -17.04
C SER A 264 28.38 -13.29 -16.24
N HIS A 265 27.75 -13.63 -15.10
CA HIS A 265 26.96 -12.68 -14.32
C HIS A 265 27.71 -12.18 -13.08
N GLU A 266 27.42 -10.94 -12.66
CA GLU A 266 27.82 -10.45 -11.35
C GLU A 266 27.02 -11.20 -10.28
N GLU A 267 27.71 -11.95 -9.43
CA GLU A 267 27.08 -12.69 -8.33
C GLU A 267 27.14 -11.87 -7.04
N PHE A 268 26.03 -11.90 -6.29
CA PHE A 268 25.98 -11.43 -4.92
C PHE A 268 25.61 -12.59 -4.00
N CYS A 269 26.41 -12.78 -2.96
CA CYS A 269 26.21 -13.81 -1.95
C CYS A 269 25.81 -13.13 -0.64
N PHE A 270 24.66 -13.52 -0.09
CA PHE A 270 24.24 -13.10 1.23
C PHE A 270 24.99 -13.87 2.32
N GLU A 271 24.93 -13.38 3.55
CA GLU A 271 25.60 -13.98 4.72
C GLU A 271 25.14 -15.42 5.00
N ASP A 272 23.90 -15.76 4.63
CA ASP A 272 23.33 -17.10 4.77
C ASP A 272 23.73 -18.08 3.65
N GLY A 273 24.59 -17.65 2.73
CA GLY A 273 25.05 -18.43 1.59
C GLY A 273 24.11 -18.40 0.38
N THR A 274 22.97 -17.71 0.46
CA THR A 274 22.07 -17.53 -0.68
C THR A 274 22.76 -16.71 -1.76
N ARG A 275 22.72 -17.20 -3.00
CA ARG A 275 23.29 -16.52 -4.16
C ARG A 275 22.24 -15.99 -5.11
N ILE A 276 22.52 -14.83 -5.64
CA ILE A 276 21.75 -14.16 -6.68
C ILE A 276 22.73 -13.64 -7.73
N HIS A 277 22.24 -13.39 -8.93
CA HIS A 277 23.04 -12.86 -10.02
C HIS A 277 22.35 -11.67 -10.69
N SER A 278 23.13 -10.74 -11.23
CA SER A 278 22.57 -9.61 -11.96
C SER A 278 21.88 -10.07 -13.24
N ARG A 279 20.76 -9.44 -13.56
CA ARG A 279 20.06 -9.60 -14.83
C ARG A 279 20.83 -8.83 -15.89
N ASN A 280 21.29 -9.50 -16.96
CA ASN A 280 21.91 -8.81 -18.10
C ASN A 280 20.99 -7.69 -18.58
N THR A 281 21.49 -6.45 -18.60
CA THR A 281 20.95 -5.41 -19.47
C THR A 281 21.40 -5.75 -20.89
N PRO A 282 20.48 -6.05 -21.83
CA PRO A 282 20.83 -6.12 -23.24
C PRO A 282 21.31 -4.77 -23.78
#